data_AF-A0A399ITG9-F1
#
_entry.id   AF-A0A399ITG9-F1
#
_cell.length_a   1.000
_cell.length_b   1.000
_cell.length_c   1.000
_cell.angle_alpha   90.00
_cell.angle_beta   90.00
_cell.angle_gamma   90.00
#
_symmetry.space_group_name_H-M   'P 1'
#
loop_
_entity.id
_entity.type
_entity.pdbx_description
1 polymer ?
#
loop_
_entity_poly.entity_id
_entity_poly.type
_entity_poly.pdbx_seq_one_letter_code
_entity_poly.pdbx_strand_id
1 'polypeptide(L)'
;MHKILIYATYGWLTFGGTMHILVDVVLQYLRKTRLPSAETTLYWGLNIAYGLGQIVFGLLALLVARYSFEVLKQWPAITISFLAAGAWLVFGFFFIEYREPKIMILIFIILLMATTISANFAYKID
;
A
#
# COMPACT_ATOMS: atom_id res chain seq x y z
N MET A 1 -2.88 5.04 21.20
CA MET A 1 -3.68 4.90 19.95
C MET A 1 -2.86 5.14 18.69
N HIS A 2 -2.04 6.20 18.61
CA HIS A 2 -1.24 6.53 17.43
C HIS A 2 -0.31 5.39 16.92
N LYS A 3 0.40 4.67 17.81
CA LYS A 3 1.24 3.52 17.41
C LYS A 3 0.44 2.39 16.73
N ILE A 4 -0.78 2.13 17.21
CA ILE A 4 -1.68 1.13 16.61
C ILE A 4 -2.09 1.57 15.21
N LEU A 5 -2.39 2.85 15.02
CA LEU A 5 -2.72 3.41 13.70
C LEU A 5 -1.56 3.31 12.71
N ILE A 6 -0.32 3.56 13.14
CA ILE A 6 0.87 3.32 12.29
C ILE A 6 0.92 1.86 11.83
N TYR A 7 0.84 0.92 12.77
CA TYR A 7 0.89 -0.51 12.43
C TYR A 7 -0.29 -0.93 11.54
N ALA A 8 -1.50 -0.44 11.82
CA ALA A 8 -2.67 -0.71 11.01
C ALA A 8 -2.51 -0.14 9.59
N THR A 9 -1.99 1.09 9.45
CA THR A 9 -1.79 1.76 8.16
C THR A 9 -0.83 0.98 7.27
N TYR A 10 0.38 0.73 7.75
CA TYR A 10 1.41 0.06 6.93
C TYR A 10 1.22 -1.47 6.88
N GLY A 11 0.60 -2.05 7.90
CA GLY A 11 0.16 -3.44 7.90
C GLY A 11 -0.93 -3.69 6.86
N TRP A 12 -1.92 -2.80 6.77
CA TRP A 12 -2.94 -2.84 5.73
C TRP A 12 -2.35 -2.74 4.33
N LEU A 13 -1.41 -1.82 4.09
CA LEU A 13 -0.75 -1.70 2.79
C LEU A 13 0.00 -2.99 2.40
N THR A 14 0.77 -3.55 3.35
CA THR A 14 1.52 -4.79 3.14
C THR A 14 0.58 -5.96 2.83
N PHE A 15 -0.49 -6.08 3.60
CA PHE A 15 -1.51 -7.10 3.41
C PHE A 15 -2.22 -6.94 2.07
N GLY A 16 -2.64 -5.72 1.72
CA GLY A 16 -3.30 -5.41 0.45
C GLY A 16 -2.44 -5.77 -0.75
N GLY A 17 -1.17 -5.36 -0.75
CA GLY A 17 -0.23 -5.73 -1.82
C GLY A 17 0.00 -7.25 -1.92
N THR A 18 0.05 -7.94 -0.78
CA THR A 18 0.17 -9.41 -0.74
C THR A 18 -1.06 -10.09 -1.34
N MET A 19 -2.26 -9.67 -0.93
CA MET A 19 -3.52 -10.20 -1.46
C MET A 19 -3.65 -9.93 -2.96
N HIS A 20 -3.23 -8.74 -3.42
CA HIS A 20 -3.20 -8.38 -4.84
C HIS A 20 -2.34 -9.38 -5.64
N ILE A 21 -1.11 -9.67 -5.21
CA ILE A 21 -0.25 -10.65 -5.92
C ILE A 21 -0.86 -12.06 -5.84
N LEU A 22 -1.35 -12.47 -4.68
CA LEU A 22 -1.91 -13.81 -4.52
C LEU A 22 -3.10 -14.02 -5.46
N VAL A 23 -4.04 -13.08 -5.51
CA VAL A 23 -5.25 -13.19 -6.32
C VAL A 23 -4.94 -12.97 -7.79
N ASP A 24 -4.29 -11.85 -8.11
CA ASP A 24 -4.16 -11.34 -9.47
C ASP A 24 -2.89 -11.76 -10.19
N VAL A 25 -2.06 -12.58 -9.54
CA VAL A 25 -0.89 -13.23 -10.17
C VAL A 25 -0.94 -14.73 -9.91
N VAL A 26 -0.80 -15.14 -8.65
CA VAL A 26 -0.58 -16.55 -8.31
C VAL A 26 -1.80 -17.41 -8.64
N LEU A 27 -2.99 -17.04 -8.16
CA LEU A 27 -4.19 -17.85 -8.37
C LEU A 27 -4.63 -17.86 -9.83
N GLN A 28 -4.54 -16.73 -10.53
CA GLN A 28 -4.84 -16.69 -11.96
C GLN A 28 -3.84 -17.52 -12.78
N TYR A 29 -2.55 -17.47 -12.46
CA TYR A 29 -1.52 -18.31 -13.10
C TYR A 29 -1.80 -19.80 -12.90
N LEU A 30 -2.08 -20.23 -11.66
CA LEU A 30 -2.41 -21.62 -11.34
C LEU A 30 -3.68 -22.10 -12.05
N ARG A 31 -4.67 -21.23 -12.20
CA ARG A 31 -5.92 -21.51 -12.93
C ARG A 31 -5.78 -21.44 -14.46
N LYS A 32 -4.61 -21.02 -14.97
CA LYS A 32 -4.35 -20.84 -16.40
C LYS A 32 -5.40 -19.98 -17.10
N THR A 33 -5.86 -18.91 -16.44
CA THR A 33 -6.95 -18.05 -16.94
C THR A 33 -6.56 -17.22 -18.16
N ARG A 34 -5.26 -17.09 -18.46
CA ARG A 34 -4.73 -16.30 -19.57
C ARG A 34 -3.77 -17.13 -20.42
N LEU A 35 -3.89 -17.02 -21.74
CA LEU A 35 -2.97 -17.65 -22.69
C LEU A 35 -1.62 -16.89 -22.72
N PRO A 36 -0.50 -17.58 -22.95
CA PRO A 36 0.80 -16.93 -23.10
C PRO A 36 0.80 -15.96 -24.29
N SER A 37 1.10 -14.68 -24.02
CA SER A 37 1.22 -13.62 -25.01
C SER A 37 2.04 -12.46 -24.42
N ALA A 38 2.48 -11.52 -25.26
CA ALA A 38 3.15 -10.30 -24.79
C ALA A 38 2.25 -9.48 -23.84
N GLU A 39 0.95 -9.41 -24.13
CA GLU A 39 -0.04 -8.72 -23.30
C GLU A 39 -0.19 -9.38 -21.93
N THR A 40 -0.27 -10.71 -21.88
CA THR A 40 -0.31 -11.47 -20.62
C THR A 40 0.96 -11.25 -19.78
N THR A 41 2.14 -11.21 -20.41
CA THR A 41 3.40 -10.90 -19.72
C THR A 41 3.40 -9.49 -19.13
N LEU A 42 2.93 -8.49 -19.90
CA LEU A 42 2.79 -7.12 -19.41
C LEU A 42 1.81 -7.05 -18.24
N TYR A 43 0.66 -7.73 -18.34
CA TYR A 43 -0.32 -7.82 -17.26
C TYR A 43 0.30 -8.35 -15.96
N TRP A 44 1.05 -9.46 -16.01
CA TRP A 44 1.71 -10.00 -14.82
C TRP A 44 2.76 -9.02 -14.28
N GLY A 45 3.59 -8.45 -15.15
CA GLY A 45 4.62 -7.49 -14.76
C GLY A 45 4.03 -6.29 -14.02
N LEU A 46 2.95 -5.71 -14.56
CA LEU A 46 2.26 -4.56 -13.94
C LEU A 46 1.65 -4.94 -12.58
N ASN A 47 0.95 -6.08 -12.48
CA ASN A 47 0.32 -6.50 -11.23
C ASN A 47 1.35 -6.89 -10.15
N ILE A 48 2.45 -7.54 -10.53
CA ILE A 48 3.55 -7.87 -9.63
C ILE A 48 4.23 -6.58 -9.15
N ALA A 49 4.59 -5.66 -10.06
CA ALA A 49 5.24 -4.40 -9.67
C ALA A 49 4.34 -3.56 -8.75
N TYR A 50 3.04 -3.49 -9.07
CA TYR A 50 2.04 -2.81 -8.25
C TYR A 50 1.98 -3.36 -6.83
N GLY A 51 1.82 -4.68 -6.68
CA GLY A 51 1.73 -5.34 -5.37
C GLY A 51 3.06 -5.33 -4.60
N LEU A 52 4.19 -5.59 -5.27
CA LEU A 52 5.51 -5.61 -4.64
C LEU A 52 5.89 -4.23 -4.12
N GLY A 53 5.57 -3.16 -4.86
CA GLY A 53 5.79 -1.80 -4.39
C GLY A 53 5.10 -1.55 -3.04
N GLN A 54 3.83 -1.98 -2.91
CA GLN A 54 3.08 -1.84 -1.65
C GLN A 54 3.68 -2.68 -0.52
N ILE A 55 4.04 -3.94 -0.81
CA ILE A 55 4.64 -4.84 0.17
C ILE A 55 5.96 -4.28 0.68
N VAL A 56 6.88 -3.89 -0.21
CA VAL A 56 8.19 -3.38 0.17
C VAL A 56 8.06 -2.07 0.94
N PHE A 57 7.24 -1.14 0.46
CA PHE A 57 7.03 0.13 1.15
C PHE A 57 6.40 -0.07 2.53
N GLY A 58 5.36 -0.92 2.62
CA GLY A 58 4.68 -1.25 3.87
C GLY A 58 5.61 -1.93 4.87
N LEU A 59 6.37 -2.95 4.45
CA LEU A 59 7.33 -3.65 5.30
C LEU A 59 8.46 -2.73 5.76
N LEU A 60 8.97 -1.86 4.90
CA LEU A 60 9.98 -0.88 5.27
C LEU A 60 9.43 0.08 6.33
N ALA A 61 8.22 0.59 6.16
CA ALA A 61 7.59 1.45 7.15
C ALA A 61 7.31 0.71 8.47
N LEU A 62 6.91 -0.56 8.44
CA LEU A 62 6.76 -1.39 9.63
C LEU A 62 8.09 -1.65 10.34
N LEU A 63 9.17 -1.86 9.58
CA LEU A 63 10.53 -1.98 10.10
C LEU A 63 10.95 -0.68 10.80
N VAL A 64 10.73 0.47 10.16
CA VAL A 64 10.99 1.78 10.76
C VAL A 64 10.14 1.97 12.01
N ALA A 65 8.84 1.62 11.98
CA ALA A 65 7.95 1.73 13.13
C ALA A 65 8.49 0.91 14.33
N ARG A 66 9.04 -0.28 14.09
CA ARG A 66 9.62 -1.13 15.13
C ARG A 66 10.78 -0.46 15.87
N TYR A 67 11.61 0.33 15.18
CA TYR A 67 12.82 0.93 15.75
C TYR A 67 12.69 2.42 16.09
N SER A 68 11.91 3.19 15.32
CA SER A 68 11.73 4.63 15.52
C SER A 68 10.39 5.11 14.92
N PHE A 69 9.33 5.05 15.73
CA PHE A 69 8.01 5.59 15.37
C PHE A 69 8.04 7.08 15.06
N GLU A 70 8.94 7.83 15.68
CA GLU A 70 9.00 9.30 15.54
C GLU A 70 9.30 9.72 14.10
N VAL A 71 10.08 8.93 13.36
CA VAL A 71 10.39 9.21 11.95
C VAL A 71 9.11 9.23 11.10
N LEU A 72 8.18 8.31 11.35
CA LEU A 72 6.94 8.19 10.58
C LEU A 72 5.92 9.30 10.87
N LYS A 73 6.16 10.11 11.91
CA LYS A 73 5.36 11.31 12.22
C LYS A 73 5.89 12.57 11.55
N GLN A 74 7.12 12.53 11.04
CA GLN A 74 7.73 13.71 10.45
C GLN A 74 7.10 13.96 9.07
N TRP A 75 6.99 15.25 8.73
CA TRP A 75 6.38 15.68 7.48
C TRP A 75 6.96 14.98 6.23
N PRO A 76 8.27 14.66 6.10
CA PRO A 76 8.77 14.00 4.91
C PRO A 76 8.20 12.58 4.74
N ALA A 77 8.12 11.80 5.82
CA ALA A 77 7.59 10.44 5.79
C ALA A 77 6.10 10.42 5.45
N ILE A 78 5.35 11.38 6.00
CA ILE A 78 3.92 11.58 5.70
C ILE A 78 3.74 11.94 4.23
N THR A 79 4.48 12.94 3.73
CA THR A 79 4.40 13.38 2.32
C THR A 79 4.72 12.24 1.36
N ILE A 80 5.81 11.50 1.59
CA ILE A 80 6.18 10.36 0.75
C ILE A 80 5.08 9.30 0.75
N SER A 81 4.48 9.02 1.90
CA SER A 81 3.39 8.03 2.01
C SER A 81 2.15 8.44 1.23
N PHE A 82 1.76 9.72 1.27
CA PHE A 82 0.65 10.24 0.46
C PHE A 82 0.96 10.25 -1.04
N LEU A 83 2.19 10.63 -1.43
CA LEU A 83 2.62 10.58 -2.82
C LEU A 83 2.61 9.15 -3.36
N ALA A 84 3.10 8.19 -2.58
CA ALA A 84 3.06 6.77 -2.93
C ALA A 84 1.61 6.27 -3.08
N ALA A 85 0.73 6.62 -2.14
CA ALA A 85 -0.70 6.31 -2.24
C ALA A 85 -1.35 6.89 -3.51
N GLY A 86 -1.03 8.15 -3.84
CA GLY A 86 -1.48 8.80 -5.06
C GLY A 86 -0.97 8.08 -6.31
N ALA A 87 0.30 7.69 -6.34
CA ALA A 87 0.88 6.93 -7.44
C ALA A 87 0.18 5.57 -7.63
N TRP A 88 -0.10 4.83 -6.55
CA TRP A 88 -0.86 3.57 -6.65
C TRP A 88 -2.32 3.78 -7.07
N LEU A 89 -2.96 4.87 -6.67
CA LEU A 89 -4.31 5.19 -7.18
C LEU A 89 -4.28 5.48 -8.67
N VAL A 90 -3.40 6.37 -9.12
CA VAL A 90 -3.25 6.70 -10.54
C VAL A 90 -2.97 5.42 -11.33
N PHE A 91 -2.00 4.62 -10.91
CA PHE A 91 -1.71 3.35 -11.56
C PHE A 91 -2.94 2.42 -11.59
N GLY A 92 -3.66 2.32 -10.47
CA GLY A 92 -4.88 1.53 -10.37
C GLY A 92 -6.03 2.02 -11.27
N PHE A 93 -6.09 3.30 -11.61
CA PHE A 93 -7.08 3.83 -12.56
C PHE A 93 -6.69 3.58 -14.02
N PHE A 94 -5.41 3.65 -14.35
CA PHE A 94 -4.93 3.51 -15.73
C PHE A 94 -4.71 2.05 -16.17
N PHE A 95 -4.30 1.18 -15.23
CA PHE A 95 -3.83 -0.18 -15.58
C PHE A 95 -4.64 -1.31 -14.94
N ILE A 96 -5.51 -1.01 -13.97
CA ILE A 96 -6.30 -2.03 -13.25
C ILE A 96 -7.79 -1.74 -13.43
N GLU A 97 -8.45 -2.60 -14.19
CA GLU A 97 -9.85 -2.43 -14.57
C GLU A 97 -10.80 -2.54 -13.36
N TYR A 98 -10.61 -3.55 -12.53
CA TYR A 98 -11.47 -3.84 -11.37
C TYR A 98 -11.19 -2.90 -10.19
N ARG A 99 -12.14 -2.81 -9.25
CA ARG A 99 -12.20 -1.74 -8.25
C ARG A 99 -11.46 -2.06 -6.95
N GLU A 100 -11.27 -3.33 -6.66
CA GLU A 100 -10.81 -3.84 -5.38
C GLU A 100 -9.45 -3.22 -4.99
N PRO A 101 -8.43 -3.11 -5.86
CA PRO A 101 -7.15 -2.51 -5.50
C PRO A 101 -7.25 -1.00 -5.24
N LYS A 102 -8.13 -0.31 -5.98
CA LYS A 102 -8.43 1.12 -5.75
C LYS A 102 -9.05 1.32 -4.36
N ILE A 103 -9.96 0.44 -3.94
CA ILE A 103 -10.56 0.45 -2.60
C ILE A 103 -9.51 0.15 -1.52
N MET A 104 -8.63 -0.82 -1.74
CA MET A 104 -7.55 -1.14 -0.78
C MET A 104 -6.63 0.06 -0.55
N ILE A 105 -6.24 0.78 -1.59
CA ILE A 105 -5.46 2.01 -1.46
C ILE A 105 -6.25 3.15 -0.82
N LEU A 106 -7.55 3.27 -1.11
CA LEU A 106 -8.39 4.28 -0.46
C LEU A 106 -8.46 4.06 1.07
N ILE A 107 -8.56 2.80 1.50
CA ILE A 107 -8.51 2.46 2.94
C ILE A 107 -7.14 2.81 3.52
N PHE A 108 -6.04 2.53 2.79
CA PHE A 108 -4.70 2.96 3.20
C PHE A 108 -4.62 4.49 3.39
N ILE A 109 -5.18 5.27 2.47
CA ILE A 109 -5.21 6.74 2.56
C ILE A 109 -5.99 7.20 3.79
N ILE A 110 -7.16 6.58 4.08
CA ILE A 110 -7.96 6.91 5.26
C ILE A 110 -7.18 6.61 6.55
N LEU A 111 -6.52 5.45 6.62
CA LEU A 111 -5.68 5.08 7.76
C LEU A 111 -4.47 6.02 7.91
N LEU A 112 -3.85 6.44 6.81
CA LEU A 112 -2.75 7.39 6.80
C LEU A 112 -3.18 8.79 7.26
N MET A 113 -4.36 9.25 6.84
CA MET A 113 -4.96 10.50 7.35
C MET A 113 -5.21 10.40 8.86
N ALA A 114 -5.84 9.32 9.33
CA ALA A 114 -6.08 9.11 10.76
C ALA A 114 -4.76 9.08 11.56
N THR A 115 -3.73 8.43 11.03
CA THR A 115 -2.37 8.40 11.62
C THR A 115 -1.78 9.81 11.71
N THR A 116 -1.86 10.59 10.63
CA THR A 116 -1.35 11.97 10.57
C THR A 116 -2.07 12.88 11.57
N ILE A 117 -3.40 12.82 11.63
CA ILE A 117 -4.20 13.62 12.55
C ILE A 117 -3.89 13.25 14.00
N SER A 118 -3.80 11.95 14.30
CA SER A 118 -3.49 11.49 15.67
C SER A 118 -2.07 11.87 16.13
N ALA A 119 -1.12 12.06 15.22
CA ALA A 119 0.22 12.56 15.56
C ALA A 119 0.17 14.03 16.04
N ASN A 120 -0.64 14.87 15.37
CA ASN A 120 -0.78 16.29 15.70
C ASN A 120 -1.50 16.52 17.03
N PHE A 121 -2.42 15.64 17.44
CA PHE A 121 -3.04 15.71 18.76
C PHE A 121 -2.09 15.33 19.89
N ALA A 122 -1.12 14.44 19.64
CA ALA A 122 -0.12 14.08 20.63
C ALA A 122 0.83 15.26 20.95
N TYR A 123 1.20 16.05 19.93
CA TYR A 123 2.09 17.21 20.08
C TYR A 123 1.47 18.43 20.80
N LYS A 124 0.15 18.45 21.05
CA LYS A 124 -0.53 19.56 21.73
C LYS A 124 -0.66 19.39 23.24
N ILE A 125 -0.28 18.23 23.78
CA ILE A 125 -0.48 17.85 25.19
C ILE A 125 0.86 17.76 25.94
N ASP A 126 1.98 17.84 25.22
CA ASP A 126 3.34 17.99 25.76
C ASP A 126 3.76 19.47 25.73
#